data_AF-A0A9D4PM30-F1
#
_entry.id   AF-A0A9D4PM30-F1
#
_cell.length_a   1.000
_cell.length_b   1.000
_cell.length_c   1.000
_cell.angle_alpha   90.00
_cell.angle_beta   90.00
_cell.angle_gamma   90.00
#
_symmetry.space_group_name_H-M   'P 1'
#
loop_
_entity.id
_entity.type
_entity.pdbx_description
1 polymer ?
#
loop_
_entity_poly.entity_id
_entity_poly.type
_entity_poly.pdbx_seq_one_letter_code
_entity_poly.pdbx_strand_id
1 'polypeptide(L)'
;MVDACQAATTATQKASVEVVKTLYKDFLSPVGNVDVIFDGTWKTRGHKSNIGVGCIELYTSLALDHVALSKYCRGCQGAPDPSDGGYADWAVNHECLKNIDCNASRMEVEAALILFRRSLEKKWAALYDHPFRQWQPHVPRSDRRKYL
;
A
#
# COMPACT_ATOMS: atom_id res chain seq x y z
N MET A 1 -19.08 3.45 10.92
CA MET A 1 -18.16 4.59 10.72
C MET A 1 -17.05 4.25 9.73
N VAL A 2 -16.42 3.08 9.83
CA VAL A 2 -15.42 2.59 8.84
C VAL A 2 -15.95 2.62 7.41
N ASP A 3 -17.21 2.22 7.20
CA ASP A 3 -17.81 2.17 5.85
C ASP A 3 -17.96 3.54 5.19
N ALA A 4 -18.31 4.57 5.97
CA ALA A 4 -18.45 5.94 5.45
C ALA A 4 -17.09 6.52 5.05
N CYS A 5 -16.05 6.30 5.86
CA CYS A 5 -14.69 6.70 5.51
C CYS A 5 -14.21 5.95 4.26
N GLN A 6 -14.44 4.63 4.18
CA GLN A 6 -14.05 3.83 3.02
C GLN A 6 -14.77 4.28 1.74
N ALA A 7 -16.07 4.58 1.83
CA ALA A 7 -16.85 5.09 0.71
C ALA A 7 -16.34 6.46 0.24
N ALA A 8 -16.09 7.39 1.17
CA ALA A 8 -15.53 8.70 0.87
C ALA A 8 -14.16 8.58 0.18
N THR A 9 -13.26 7.77 0.73
CA THR A 9 -11.93 7.57 0.13
C THR A 9 -12.03 6.97 -1.28
N THR A 10 -12.91 5.98 -1.48
CA THR A 10 -13.12 5.35 -2.80
C THR A 10 -13.67 6.36 -3.80
N ALA A 11 -14.62 7.21 -3.39
CA ALA A 11 -15.19 8.24 -4.24
C ALA A 11 -14.14 9.31 -4.63
N THR A 12 -13.35 9.80 -3.66
CA THR A 12 -12.27 10.76 -3.91
C THR A 12 -11.19 10.19 -4.82
N GLN A 13 -10.78 8.94 -4.61
CA GLN A 13 -9.81 8.26 -5.45
C GLN A 13 -10.34 8.10 -6.89
N LYS A 14 -11.62 7.72 -7.05
CA LYS A 14 -12.24 7.63 -8.37
C LYS A 14 -12.26 8.98 -9.09
N ALA A 15 -12.66 10.05 -8.41
CA ALA A 15 -12.64 11.40 -8.98
C ALA A 15 -11.22 11.83 -9.39
N SER A 16 -10.23 11.53 -8.54
CA SER A 16 -8.81 11.82 -8.80
C SER A 16 -8.31 11.13 -10.07
N VAL A 17 -8.65 9.85 -10.25
CA VAL A 17 -8.30 9.08 -11.45
C VAL A 17 -8.89 9.70 -12.72
N GLU A 18 -10.14 10.15 -12.70
CA GLU A 18 -10.76 10.76 -13.89
C GLU A 18 -10.12 12.11 -14.26
N VAL A 19 -9.72 12.90 -13.26
CA VAL A 19 -8.96 14.14 -13.49
C VAL A 19 -7.61 13.84 -14.11
N VAL A 20 -6.86 12.88 -13.55
CA VAL A 20 -5.52 12.52 -14.07
C VAL A 20 -5.59 11.93 -15.47
N LYS A 21 -6.56 11.06 -15.77
CA LYS A 21 -6.80 10.57 -17.14
C LYS A 21 -7.01 11.72 -18.13
N THR A 22 -7.76 12.74 -17.73
CA THR A 22 -8.02 13.91 -18.57
C THR A 22 -6.76 14.74 -18.79
N LEU A 23 -6.02 15.05 -17.72
CA LEU A 23 -4.79 15.84 -17.78
C LEU A 23 -3.72 15.19 -18.64
N TYR A 24 -3.57 13.86 -18.53
CA TYR A 24 -2.53 13.13 -19.26
C TYR A 24 -2.94 12.70 -20.65
N LYS A 25 -4.20 12.90 -21.06
CA LYS A 25 -4.70 12.55 -22.39
C LYS A 25 -3.83 13.13 -23.51
N ASP A 26 -3.32 14.34 -23.32
CA ASP A 26 -2.55 15.09 -24.31
C ASP A 26 -1.03 14.98 -24.10
N PHE A 27 -0.58 14.50 -22.93
CA PHE A 27 0.85 14.28 -22.61
C PHE A 27 1.39 12.94 -23.10
N LEU A 28 0.53 12.02 -23.54
CA LEU A 28 0.87 10.63 -23.80
C LEU A 28 1.18 10.34 -25.28
N SER A 29 2.42 10.59 -25.69
CA SER A 29 3.02 9.95 -26.86
C SER A 29 4.30 9.21 -26.43
N PRO A 30 4.29 7.88 -26.18
CA PRO A 30 3.20 6.92 -26.41
C PRO A 30 2.14 6.80 -25.28
N VAL A 31 0.97 6.27 -25.67
CA VAL A 31 -0.34 6.23 -24.98
C VAL A 31 -0.41 5.30 -23.75
N GLY A 32 0.40 5.45 -22.70
CA GLY A 32 0.34 4.45 -21.63
C GLY A 32 1.13 4.64 -20.35
N ASN A 33 2.08 5.57 -20.38
CA ASN A 33 3.04 5.69 -19.29
C ASN A 33 2.70 6.93 -18.47
N VAL A 34 2.25 6.70 -17.26
CA VAL A 34 2.08 7.74 -16.25
C VAL A 34 3.20 7.57 -15.25
N ASP A 35 4.00 8.61 -15.06
CA ASP A 35 4.96 8.64 -13.96
C ASP A 35 4.18 8.64 -12.65
N VAL A 36 4.69 7.92 -11.66
CA VAL A 36 4.07 7.87 -10.35
C VAL A 36 5.13 8.04 -9.28
N ILE A 37 4.75 8.74 -8.22
CA ILE A 37 5.53 8.86 -6.99
C ILE A 37 4.82 8.03 -5.93
N PHE A 38 5.60 7.31 -5.14
CA PHE A 38 5.12 6.67 -3.93
C PHE A 38 5.61 7.50 -2.73
N ASP A 39 4.69 7.81 -1.84
CA ASP A 39 5.01 8.40 -0.53
C ASP A 39 4.11 7.80 0.54
N GLY A 40 4.44 8.02 1.82
CA GLY A 40 3.63 7.54 2.92
C GLY A 40 3.79 8.34 4.19
N THR A 41 2.73 8.32 5.00
CA THR A 41 2.74 8.92 6.34
C THR A 41 2.58 7.87 7.42
N TRP A 42 3.28 8.05 8.52
CA TRP A 42 3.35 7.11 9.64
C TRP A 42 2.93 7.80 10.92
N LYS A 43 2.16 7.11 11.77
CA LYS A 43 1.65 7.66 13.04
C LYS A 43 2.78 8.23 13.93
N THR A 44 3.95 7.59 13.90
CA THR A 44 5.15 8.05 14.62
C THR A 44 6.36 8.07 13.70
N ARG A 45 7.31 8.98 13.93
CA ARG A 45 8.57 9.02 13.19
C ARG A 45 9.46 7.79 13.50
N GLY A 46 10.24 7.38 12.51
CA GLY A 46 11.23 6.31 12.63
C GLY A 46 10.64 4.89 12.60
N HIS A 47 11.50 3.89 12.80
CA HIS A 47 11.17 2.46 12.68
C HIS A 47 10.39 1.89 13.88
N LYS A 48 9.46 2.67 14.45
CA LYS A 48 8.60 2.27 15.58
C LYS A 48 7.11 2.44 15.31
N SER A 49 6.73 2.92 14.12
CA SER A 49 5.32 3.10 13.81
C SER A 49 4.60 1.76 13.70
N ASN A 50 3.41 1.71 14.28
CA ASN A 50 2.53 0.55 14.18
C ASN A 50 1.45 0.72 13.11
N ILE A 51 1.26 1.95 12.64
CA ILE A 51 0.20 2.34 11.71
C ILE A 51 0.80 3.32 10.69
N GLY A 52 0.48 3.14 9.42
CA GLY A 52 0.79 4.11 8.39
C GLY A 52 -0.06 3.94 7.16
N VAL A 53 0.05 4.91 6.26
CA VAL A 53 -0.65 4.94 4.99
C VAL A 53 0.38 5.20 3.91
N GLY A 54 0.46 4.28 2.94
CA GLY A 54 1.18 4.52 1.69
C GLY A 54 0.21 5.00 0.61
N CYS A 55 0.67 5.87 -0.26
CA CYS A 55 -0.10 6.45 -1.35
C CYS A 55 0.73 6.50 -2.62
N ILE A 56 0.08 6.25 -3.75
CA ILE A 56 0.60 6.63 -5.06
C ILE A 56 -0.01 7.97 -5.43
N GLU A 57 0.85 8.92 -5.76
CA GLU A 57 0.50 10.26 -6.21
C GLU A 57 1.27 10.56 -7.51
N LEU A 58 0.80 11.59 -8.20
CA LEU A 58 1.41 12.21 -9.35
C LEU A 58 1.38 13.71 -9.12
N TYR A 59 2.27 14.49 -9.74
CA TYR A 59 2.46 15.96 -9.59
C TYR A 59 1.19 16.86 -9.58
N THR A 60 0.01 16.29 -9.77
CA THR A 60 -1.32 16.85 -9.60
C THR A 60 -1.78 17.01 -8.14
N SER A 61 -1.04 16.50 -7.14
CA SER A 61 -1.46 16.45 -5.72
C SER A 61 -2.69 15.57 -5.43
N LEU A 62 -3.05 14.70 -6.39
CA LEU A 62 -4.20 13.80 -6.28
C LEU A 62 -3.77 12.36 -5.99
N ALA A 63 -4.37 11.75 -4.97
CA ALA A 63 -4.11 10.36 -4.60
C ALA A 63 -4.78 9.39 -5.60
N LEU A 64 -3.97 8.57 -6.28
CA LEU A 64 -4.42 7.61 -7.28
C LEU A 64 -4.75 6.24 -6.68
N ASP A 65 -3.95 5.80 -5.71
CA ASP A 65 -4.21 4.59 -4.91
C ASP A 65 -3.56 4.70 -3.54
N HIS A 66 -4.11 3.99 -2.55
CA HIS A 66 -3.61 4.05 -1.18
C HIS A 66 -3.78 2.71 -0.46
N VAL A 67 -3.00 2.52 0.60
CA VAL A 67 -3.13 1.39 1.51
C VAL A 67 -2.83 1.83 2.93
N ALA A 68 -3.78 1.59 3.84
CA ALA A 68 -3.55 1.72 5.26
C ALA A 68 -3.01 0.40 5.81
N LEU A 69 -1.84 0.45 6.46
CA LEU A 69 -1.22 -0.69 7.13
C LEU A 69 -1.25 -0.51 8.63
N SER A 70 -1.61 -1.58 9.34
CA SER A 70 -1.57 -1.68 10.79
C SER A 70 -0.97 -3.02 11.19
N LYS A 71 0.08 -2.99 11.99
CA LYS A 71 0.62 -4.15 12.71
C LYS A 71 0.17 -4.19 14.17
N TYR A 72 -0.76 -3.31 14.54
CA TYR A 72 -1.28 -3.17 15.90
C TYR A 72 -2.75 -3.51 15.98
N CYS A 73 -3.12 -4.20 17.04
CA CYS A 73 -4.49 -4.42 17.43
C CYS A 73 -4.57 -4.38 18.95
N ARG A 74 -5.47 -3.53 19.49
CA ARG A 74 -5.66 -3.42 20.94
C ARG A 74 -6.15 -4.74 21.55
N GLY A 75 -6.99 -5.48 20.83
CA GLY A 75 -7.47 -6.80 21.26
C GLY A 75 -6.33 -7.81 21.43
N CYS A 76 -5.38 -7.87 20.47
CA CYS A 76 -4.20 -8.73 20.63
C CYS A 76 -3.30 -8.32 21.81
N GLN A 77 -3.25 -7.04 22.18
CA GLN A 77 -2.40 -6.58 23.29
C GLN A 77 -2.97 -6.97 24.67
N GLY A 78 -4.26 -7.26 24.74
CA GLY A 78 -4.94 -7.74 25.95
C GLY A 78 -5.37 -9.19 25.84
N ALA A 79 -4.75 -9.97 24.95
CA ALA A 79 -5.04 -11.39 24.83
C ALA A 79 -4.68 -12.12 26.15
N PRO A 80 -5.48 -13.10 26.59
CA PRO A 80 -5.10 -14.02 27.67
C PRO A 80 -3.79 -14.73 27.33
N ASP A 81 -3.14 -15.32 28.34
CA ASP A 81 -2.00 -16.19 28.05
C ASP A 81 -2.48 -17.41 27.24
N PRO A 82 -1.74 -17.89 26.24
CA PRO A 82 -2.12 -19.08 25.49
C PRO A 82 -2.33 -20.34 26.34
N SER A 83 -1.76 -20.39 27.55
CA SER A 83 -1.98 -21.47 28.52
C SER A 83 -3.23 -21.31 29.38
N ASP A 84 -3.87 -20.12 29.36
CA ASP A 84 -5.13 -19.88 30.06
C ASP A 84 -6.30 -20.53 29.33
N GLY A 85 -7.23 -21.14 30.09
CA GLY A 85 -8.43 -21.76 29.51
C GLY A 85 -9.32 -20.81 28.71
N GLY A 86 -9.23 -19.50 28.95
CA GLY A 86 -9.97 -18.48 28.22
C GLY A 86 -9.37 -18.07 26.87
N TYR A 87 -8.15 -18.52 26.54
CA TYR A 87 -7.50 -18.15 25.28
C TYR A 87 -8.23 -18.69 24.06
N ALA A 88 -8.71 -19.94 24.12
CA ALA A 88 -9.42 -20.56 23.01
C ALA A 88 -10.69 -19.79 22.64
N ASP A 89 -11.51 -19.44 23.64
CA ASP A 89 -12.72 -18.65 23.45
C ASP A 89 -12.40 -17.24 22.94
N TRP A 90 -11.36 -16.60 23.48
CA TRP A 90 -10.91 -15.32 22.96
C TRP A 90 -10.49 -15.40 21.49
N ALA A 91 -9.67 -16.40 21.12
CA ALA A 91 -9.13 -16.54 19.77
C ALA A 91 -10.23 -16.76 18.72
N VAL A 92 -11.29 -17.50 19.06
CA VAL A 92 -12.45 -17.71 18.17
C VAL A 92 -13.24 -16.43 17.94
N ASN A 93 -13.39 -15.60 18.98
CA ASN A 93 -14.18 -14.37 18.92
C ASN A 93 -13.36 -13.14 18.50
N HIS A 94 -12.04 -13.27 18.38
CA HIS A 94 -11.17 -12.13 18.14
C HIS A 94 -11.14 -11.70 16.68
N GLU A 95 -11.69 -10.52 16.41
CA GLU A 95 -11.49 -9.82 15.14
C GLU A 95 -10.18 -9.01 15.17
N CYS A 96 -9.13 -9.56 14.57
CA CYS A 96 -7.84 -8.91 14.51
C CYS A 96 -7.84 -7.72 13.55
N LEU A 97 -7.38 -6.56 14.04
CA LEU A 97 -7.23 -5.34 13.24
C LEU A 97 -5.86 -5.19 12.58
N LYS A 98 -4.95 -6.16 12.78
CA LYS A 98 -3.67 -6.19 12.07
C LYS A 98 -3.93 -6.65 10.65
N ASN A 99 -3.39 -5.92 9.68
CA ASN A 99 -3.49 -6.28 8.26
C ASN A 99 -2.12 -6.47 7.59
N ILE A 100 -1.04 -6.39 8.37
CA ILE A 100 0.32 -6.69 7.93
C ILE A 100 1.09 -7.38 9.06
N ASP A 101 1.89 -8.38 8.69
CA ASP A 101 2.84 -9.02 9.58
C ASP A 101 4.28 -8.73 9.13
N CYS A 102 4.75 -7.52 9.47
CA CYS A 102 6.14 -7.14 9.25
C CYS A 102 6.63 -6.21 10.38
N ASN A 103 7.94 -5.96 10.39
CA ASN A 103 8.52 -4.96 11.29
C ASN A 103 8.23 -3.54 10.78
N ALA A 104 8.24 -2.55 11.69
CA ALA A 104 7.92 -1.17 11.35
C ALA A 104 8.83 -0.59 10.25
N SER A 105 10.11 -1.01 10.22
CA SER A 105 11.06 -0.62 9.16
C SER A 105 10.71 -1.13 7.76
N ARG A 106 9.89 -2.18 7.63
CA ARG A 106 9.49 -2.73 6.33
C ARG A 106 8.10 -2.29 5.88
N MET A 107 7.30 -1.69 6.76
CA MET A 107 5.91 -1.34 6.40
C MET A 107 5.84 -0.45 5.16
N GLU A 108 6.80 0.44 4.95
CA GLU A 108 6.88 1.29 3.75
C GLU A 108 7.11 0.48 2.47
N VAL A 109 8.05 -0.46 2.52
CA VAL A 109 8.32 -1.38 1.41
C VAL A 109 7.11 -2.24 1.11
N GLU A 110 6.45 -2.77 2.14
CA GLU A 110 5.23 -3.57 1.96
C GLU A 110 4.08 -2.74 1.37
N ALA A 111 3.91 -1.49 1.81
CA ALA A 111 2.90 -0.59 1.26
C ALA A 111 3.16 -0.34 -0.24
N ALA A 112 4.40 -0.02 -0.62
CA ALA A 112 4.77 0.15 -2.02
C ALA A 112 4.52 -1.14 -2.83
N LEU A 113 4.96 -2.30 -2.34
CA LEU A 113 4.74 -3.58 -3.01
C LEU A 113 3.26 -3.89 -3.23
N ILE A 114 2.42 -3.64 -2.23
CA ILE A 114 0.96 -3.83 -2.35
C ILE A 114 0.40 -2.93 -3.44
N LEU A 115 0.74 -1.64 -3.45
CA LEU A 115 0.21 -0.68 -4.41
C LEU A 115 0.68 -0.99 -5.84
N PHE A 116 1.97 -1.26 -6.04
CA PHE A 116 2.49 -1.63 -7.36
C PHE A 116 1.96 -2.99 -7.84
N ARG A 117 1.72 -3.98 -6.96
CA ARG A 117 1.08 -5.24 -7.38
C ARG A 117 -0.38 -5.07 -7.80
N ARG A 118 -1.15 -4.24 -7.07
CA ARG A 118 -2.53 -3.89 -7.46
C ARG A 118 -2.60 -3.30 -8.86
N SER A 119 -1.53 -2.63 -9.32
CA SER A 119 -1.46 -2.12 -10.69
C SER A 119 -1.53 -3.23 -11.75
N LEU A 120 -0.87 -4.35 -11.47
CA LEU A 120 -0.82 -5.51 -12.36
C LEU A 120 -2.15 -6.27 -12.32
N GLU A 121 -2.71 -6.46 -11.13
CA GLU A 121 -3.97 -7.20 -10.91
C GLU A 121 -5.17 -6.51 -11.55
N LYS A 122 -5.27 -5.19 -11.39
CA LYS A 122 -6.29 -4.36 -12.04
C LYS A 122 -6.01 -4.16 -13.53
N LYS A 123 -5.01 -4.87 -14.08
CA LYS A 123 -4.65 -4.86 -15.50
C LYS A 123 -4.37 -3.46 -16.03
N TRP A 124 -3.77 -2.57 -15.23
CA TRP A 124 -3.35 -1.24 -15.71
C TRP A 124 -2.38 -1.36 -16.90
N ALA A 125 -1.61 -2.45 -16.92
CA ALA A 125 -0.71 -2.83 -18.01
C ALA A 125 -1.37 -3.55 -19.21
N ALA A 126 -2.64 -3.99 -19.13
CA ALA A 126 -3.27 -4.76 -20.22
C ALA A 126 -3.68 -3.91 -21.43
N LEU A 127 -3.38 -2.60 -21.42
CA LEU A 127 -3.43 -1.76 -22.61
C LEU A 127 -2.16 -1.87 -23.47
N TYR A 128 -1.15 -2.66 -23.04
CA TYR A 128 0.10 -2.85 -23.78
C TYR A 128 0.51 -4.32 -23.87
N ASP A 129 0.42 -4.87 -25.08
CA ASP A 129 1.23 -6.01 -25.52
C ASP A 129 2.64 -5.49 -25.88
N HIS A 130 3.38 -4.99 -24.89
CA HIS A 130 4.76 -4.50 -25.06
C HIS A 130 5.74 -5.43 -24.35
N PRO A 131 6.88 -5.81 -24.97
CA PRO A 131 7.79 -6.86 -24.49
C PRO A 131 8.58 -6.55 -23.21
N PHE A 132 8.16 -5.59 -22.38
CA PHE A 132 8.83 -5.26 -21.10
C PHE A 132 8.56 -6.29 -19.98
N ARG A 133 8.40 -7.55 -20.36
CA ARG A 133 8.16 -8.72 -19.51
C ARG A 133 9.42 -9.24 -18.82
N GLN A 134 10.30 -8.34 -18.39
CA GLN A 134 11.43 -8.67 -17.51
C GLN A 134 11.59 -7.58 -16.45
N TRP A 135 10.61 -7.48 -15.55
CA TRP A 135 10.96 -7.13 -14.18
C TRP A 135 11.79 -8.29 -13.63
N GLN A 136 13.11 -8.13 -13.54
CA GLN A 136 14.00 -9.09 -12.91
C GLN A 136 14.19 -8.72 -11.43
N PRO A 137 13.59 -9.45 -10.47
CA PRO A 137 13.88 -9.22 -9.07
C PRO A 137 15.12 -10.01 -8.67
N HIS A 138 16.32 -9.52 -8.95
CA HIS A 138 17.50 -9.87 -8.15
C HIS A 138 18.67 -8.94 -8.45
N VAL A 139 18.82 -7.89 -7.63
CA VAL A 139 20.15 -7.36 -7.33
C VAL A 139 20.55 -7.97 -5.99
N PRO A 140 21.57 -8.85 -5.95
CA PRO A 140 22.09 -9.40 -4.71
C PRO A 140 22.49 -8.28 -3.74
N ARG A 141 22.31 -8.53 -2.43
CA ARG A 141 22.55 -7.58 -1.34
C ARG A 141 23.94 -6.92 -1.34
N SER A 142 24.91 -7.49 -2.04
CA SER A 142 26.32 -7.06 -2.03
C SER A 142 26.63 -5.76 -2.77
N ASP A 143 25.80 -5.29 -3.71
CA ASP A 143 26.17 -4.19 -4.62
C ASP A 143 25.49 -2.83 -4.33
N ARG A 144 24.87 -2.68 -3.16
CA ARG A 144 24.21 -1.41 -2.74
C ARG A 144 25.15 -0.29 -2.29
N ARG A 145 26.47 -0.46 -2.46
CA ARG A 145 27.51 0.51 -2.06
C ARG A 145 27.99 1.44 -3.17
N LYS A 146 27.35 1.43 -4.35
CA LYS A 146 27.74 2.27 -5.50
C LYS A 146 26.80 3.45 -5.78
N TYR A 147 25.80 3.69 -4.94
CA TYR A 147 24.83 4.79 -5.09
C TYR A 147 24.65 5.60 -3.79
N LEU A 148 25.70 5.69 -2.98
CA LEU A 148 25.87 6.69 -1.93
C LEU A 148 27.11 7.53 -2.25
#